data_AF-A0A960HFN1-F1
#
_entry.id   AF-A0A960HFN1-F1
#
_cell.length_a   1.000
_cell.length_b   1.000
_cell.length_c   1.000
_cell.angle_alpha   90.00
_cell.angle_beta   90.00
_cell.angle_gamma   90.00
#
_symmetry.space_group_name_H-M   'P 1'
#
loop_
_entity.id
_entity.type
_entity.pdbx_description
1 polymer ?
#
loop_
_entity_poly.entity_id
_entity_poly.type
_entity_poly.pdbx_seq_one_letter_code
_entity_poly.pdbx_strand_id
1 'polypeptide(L)'
;VLADCYRAMRRYHEVETLWAELREASPDPALMAEGRIVAAGALADQGDLPGALAVMRKAMEVPKRVRDHHLRQWYVVADLLDRSGDVVKARRWFSLVAEADPGFADVTDRLRSLGR
;
A
#
# COMPACT_ATOMS: atom_id res chain seq x y z
N VAL A 1 -2.23 10.67 -9.76
CA VAL A 1 -1.30 11.64 -10.40
C VAL A 1 -0.35 10.87 -11.32
N LEU A 2 0.21 11.49 -12.37
CA LEU A 2 0.95 10.92 -13.53
C LEU A 2 1.50 9.47 -13.41
N ALA A 3 2.22 9.12 -12.33
CA ALA A 3 2.70 7.76 -12.09
C ALA A 3 1.59 6.68 -12.10
N ASP A 4 0.42 6.97 -11.54
CA ASP A 4 -0.71 6.03 -11.53
C ASP A 4 -1.32 5.86 -12.94
N CYS A 5 -1.29 6.92 -13.77
CA CYS A 5 -1.65 6.81 -15.19
C CYS A 5 -0.66 5.91 -15.93
N TYR A 6 0.64 6.04 -15.67
CA TYR A 6 1.66 5.16 -16.26
C TYR A 6 1.51 3.71 -15.82
N ARG A 7 1.23 3.47 -14.54
CA ARG A 7 0.89 2.14 -14.03
C ARG A 7 -0.31 1.55 -14.76
N ALA A 8 -1.41 2.31 -14.90
CA ALA A 8 -2.60 1.85 -15.61
C ALA A 8 -2.33 1.52 -17.10
N MET A 9 -1.40 2.26 -17.73
CA MET A 9 -0.90 1.98 -19.08
C MET A 9 0.18 0.88 -19.13
N ARG A 10 0.49 0.22 -18.01
CA ARG A 10 1.58 -0.77 -17.87
C ARG A 10 2.97 -0.25 -18.26
N ARG A 11 3.17 1.07 -18.21
CA ARG A 11 4.47 1.72 -18.40
C ARG A 11 5.26 1.70 -17.09
N TYR A 12 5.58 0.51 -16.60
CA TYR A 12 6.17 0.33 -15.26
C TYR A 12 7.54 0.98 -15.09
N HIS A 13 8.32 1.08 -16.16
CA HIS A 13 9.60 1.80 -16.13
C HIS A 13 9.44 3.28 -15.78
N GLU A 14 8.39 3.95 -16.28
CA GLU A 14 8.10 5.34 -15.91
C GLU A 14 7.72 5.47 -14.43
N VAL A 15 6.99 4.48 -13.90
CA VAL A 15 6.63 4.43 -12.49
C VAL A 15 7.89 4.31 -11.62
N GLU A 16 8.83 3.47 -12.03
CA GLU A 16 10.12 3.29 -11.35
C GLU A 16 10.94 4.59 -11.36
N THR A 17 11.05 5.25 -12.52
CA THR A 17 11.76 6.53 -12.64
C THR A 17 11.15 7.60 -11.74
N LEU A 18 9.83 7.80 -11.82
CA LEU A 18 9.14 8.77 -10.96
C LEU A 18 9.25 8.41 -9.47
N TRP A 19 9.25 7.12 -9.13
CA TRP A 19 9.46 6.69 -7.75
C TRP A 19 10.89 6.96 -7.25
N ALA A 20 11.89 6.81 -8.11
CA ALA A 20 13.28 7.17 -7.76
C ALA A 20 13.41 8.67 -7.52
N GLU A 21 12.91 9.51 -8.43
CA GLU A 21 12.91 10.97 -8.30
C GLU A 21 12.17 11.44 -7.05
N LEU A 22 11.00 10.85 -6.76
CA LEU A 22 10.22 11.20 -5.57
C LEU A 22 10.98 10.89 -4.28
N ARG A 23 11.67 9.74 -4.21
CA ARG A 23 12.47 9.37 -3.05
C ARG A 23 13.65 10.31 -2.84
N GLU A 24 14.29 10.75 -3.93
CA GLU A 24 15.39 11.70 -3.88
C GLU A 24 14.93 13.08 -3.39
N ALA A 25 13.81 13.57 -3.91
CA ALA A 25 13.22 14.84 -3.48
C ALA A 25 12.73 14.79 -2.02
N SER A 26 12.42 13.59 -1.50
CA SER A 26 11.93 13.34 -0.14
C SER A 26 10.90 14.38 0.35
N PRO A 27 9.76 14.55 -0.36
CA PRO A 27 8.74 15.53 -0.03
C PRO A 27 7.96 15.13 1.24
N ASP A 28 6.83 15.81 1.48
CA ASP A 28 6.02 15.56 2.65
C ASP A 28 5.52 14.08 2.73
N PRO A 29 5.21 13.59 3.95
CA PRO A 29 4.86 12.19 4.15
C PRO A 29 3.62 11.69 3.38
N ALA A 30 2.64 12.56 3.09
CA ALA A 30 1.43 12.14 2.38
C ALA A 30 1.75 11.87 0.91
N LEU A 31 2.53 12.74 0.27
CA LEU A 31 2.99 12.52 -1.10
C LEU A 31 3.94 11.31 -1.19
N MET A 32 4.85 11.16 -0.22
CA MET A 32 5.70 9.96 -0.12
C MET A 32 4.91 8.67 0.07
N ALA A 33 3.76 8.71 0.74
CA ALA A 33 2.87 7.56 0.90
C ALA A 33 2.18 7.20 -0.42
N GLU A 34 1.70 8.20 -1.17
CA GLU A 34 1.07 7.99 -2.48
C GLU A 34 2.04 7.38 -3.48
N GLY A 35 3.26 7.91 -3.59
CA GLY A 35 4.27 7.35 -4.50
C GLY A 35 4.64 5.91 -4.15
N ARG A 36 4.73 5.58 -2.85
CA ARG A 36 4.99 4.22 -2.39
C ARG A 36 3.87 3.25 -2.76
N ILE A 37 2.61 3.68 -2.62
CA ILE A 37 1.44 2.87 -3.01
C ILE A 37 1.46 2.60 -4.51
N VAL A 38 1.72 3.61 -5.35
CA VAL A 38 1.74 3.44 -6.81
C VAL A 38 2.90 2.52 -7.23
N ALA A 39 4.10 2.71 -6.67
CA ALA A 39 5.25 1.86 -6.95
C ALA A 39 5.03 0.40 -6.52
N ALA A 40 4.47 0.18 -5.33
CA ALA A 40 4.11 -1.16 -4.87
C ALA A 40 3.02 -1.79 -5.74
N GLY A 41 2.02 -1.01 -6.16
CA GLY A 41 0.98 -1.45 -7.09
C GLY A 41 1.56 -1.89 -8.43
N ALA A 42 2.50 -1.13 -9.00
CA ALA A 42 3.16 -1.48 -10.26
C ALA A 42 3.95 -2.80 -10.17
N LEU A 43 4.62 -3.08 -9.05
CA LEU A 43 5.29 -4.37 -8.82
C LEU A 43 4.27 -5.51 -8.69
N ALA A 44 3.20 -5.29 -7.92
CA ALA A 44 2.15 -6.28 -7.73
C ALA A 44 1.39 -6.59 -9.04
N ASP A 45 1.18 -5.60 -9.91
CA ASP A 45 0.57 -5.77 -11.23
C ASP A 45 1.44 -6.65 -12.16
N GLN A 46 2.76 -6.69 -11.92
CA GLN A 46 3.72 -7.56 -12.60
C GLN A 46 3.86 -8.95 -11.95
N GLY A 47 3.13 -9.20 -10.85
CA GLY A 47 3.23 -10.44 -10.07
C GLY A 47 4.33 -10.45 -9.01
N ASP A 48 5.10 -9.38 -8.87
CA ASP A 48 6.15 -9.25 -7.84
C ASP A 48 5.57 -8.74 -6.52
N LEU A 49 4.84 -9.62 -5.83
CA LEU A 49 4.32 -9.35 -4.48
C LEU A 49 5.44 -9.14 -3.43
N PRO A 50 6.55 -9.92 -3.44
CA PRO A 50 7.67 -9.68 -2.52
C PRO A 50 8.29 -8.29 -2.69
N GLY A 51 8.51 -7.84 -3.93
CA GLY A 51 9.00 -6.50 -4.22
C GLY A 51 8.02 -5.41 -3.79
N ALA A 52 6.73 -5.60 -4.03
CA ALA A 52 5.69 -4.68 -3.57
C ALA A 52 5.71 -4.52 -2.04
N LEU A 53 5.79 -5.62 -1.29
CA LEU A 53 5.92 -5.59 0.17
C LEU A 53 7.23 -4.95 0.64
N ALA A 54 8.33 -5.15 -0.10
CA ALA A 54 9.60 -4.50 0.20
C ALA A 54 9.51 -2.97 0.08
N VAL A 55 8.85 -2.46 -0.96
CA VAL A 55 8.55 -1.02 -1.12
C VAL A 55 7.68 -0.50 0.02
N MET A 56 6.72 -1.30 0.47
CA MET A 56 5.79 -0.96 1.55
C MET A 56 6.36 -1.09 2.97
N ARG A 57 7.59 -1.58 3.17
CA ARG A 57 8.16 -1.90 4.48
C ARG A 57 8.03 -0.76 5.51
N LYS A 58 8.27 0.49 5.11
CA LYS A 58 8.17 1.66 6.01
C LYS A 58 6.74 1.92 6.51
N ALA A 59 5.73 1.54 5.74
CA ALA A 59 4.34 1.64 6.17
C ALA A 59 3.97 0.64 7.27
N MET A 60 4.80 -0.39 7.48
CA MET A 60 4.59 -1.41 8.50
C MET A 60 5.03 -0.95 9.90
N GLU A 61 5.45 0.31 10.04
CA GLU A 61 5.72 0.96 11.31
C GLU A 61 4.47 1.72 11.78
N VAL A 62 3.96 1.39 12.97
CA VAL A 62 2.78 2.06 13.52
C VAL A 62 3.22 3.37 14.20
N PRO A 63 2.81 4.54 13.69
CA PRO A 63 3.22 5.83 14.23
C PRO A 63 2.42 6.17 15.50
N LYS A 64 2.98 7.07 16.33
CA LYS A 64 2.26 7.61 17.50
C LYS A 64 1.00 8.39 17.13
N ARG A 65 1.00 9.07 15.98
CA ARG A 65 -0.14 9.84 15.47
C ARG A 65 -0.53 9.32 14.11
N VAL A 66 -1.65 8.62 14.07
CA VAL A 66 -2.27 8.11 12.84
C VAL A 66 -2.84 9.28 12.03
N ARG A 67 -2.79 9.14 10.70
CA ARG A 67 -3.21 10.12 9.69
C ARG A 67 -3.74 9.33 8.48
N ASP A 68 -4.52 9.95 7.63
CA ASP A 68 -5.21 9.28 6.52
C ASP A 68 -4.29 8.51 5.57
N HIS A 69 -3.08 9.02 5.31
CA HIS A 69 -2.10 8.31 4.47
C HIS A 69 -1.51 7.06 5.12
N HIS A 70 -1.58 6.92 6.45
CA HIS A 70 -1.24 5.68 7.14
C HIS A 70 -2.31 4.63 6.86
N LEU A 71 -3.60 4.97 6.96
CA LEU A 71 -4.71 4.06 6.66
C LEU A 71 -4.63 3.56 5.21
N ARG A 72 -4.39 4.48 4.25
CA ARG A 72 -4.17 4.11 2.84
C ARG A 72 -3.04 3.10 2.67
N GLN A 73 -1.90 3.32 3.32
CA GLN A 73 -0.77 2.41 3.19
C GLN A 73 -1.00 1.07 3.91
N TRP A 74 -1.64 1.07 5.08
CA TRP A 74 -1.96 -0.16 5.82
C TRP A 74 -2.96 -1.03 5.08
N TYR A 75 -3.95 -0.42 4.44
CA TYR A 75 -4.88 -1.15 3.57
C TYR A 75 -4.13 -1.85 2.44
N VAL A 76 -3.20 -1.15 1.77
CA VAL A 76 -2.38 -1.73 0.68
C VAL A 76 -1.46 -2.84 1.21
N VAL A 77 -0.82 -2.65 2.37
CA VAL A 77 -0.02 -3.71 3.03
C VAL A 77 -0.88 -4.94 3.29
N ALA A 78 -2.08 -4.76 3.83
CA ALA A 78 -2.98 -5.86 4.14
C ALA A 78 -3.42 -6.62 2.88
N ASP A 79 -3.76 -5.90 1.81
CA ASP A 79 -4.11 -6.49 0.52
C ASP A 79 -2.95 -7.30 -0.09
N LEU A 80 -1.74 -6.75 -0.08
CA LEU A 80 -0.55 -7.45 -0.58
C LEU A 80 -0.23 -8.71 0.22
N LEU A 81 -0.40 -8.67 1.55
CA LEU A 81 -0.21 -9.83 2.41
C LEU A 81 -1.25 -10.91 2.14
N ASP A 82 -2.52 -10.53 1.98
CA ASP A 82 -3.62 -11.45 1.62
C ASP A 82 -3.32 -12.15 0.28
N ARG A 83 -2.97 -11.37 -0.74
CA ARG A 83 -2.60 -11.88 -2.07
C ARG A 83 -1.35 -12.78 -2.05
N SER A 84 -0.43 -12.57 -1.11
CA SER A 84 0.74 -13.44 -0.90
C SER A 84 0.44 -14.71 -0.08
N GLY A 85 -0.78 -14.85 0.45
CA GLY A 85 -1.20 -15.97 1.29
C GLY A 85 -0.89 -15.80 2.79
N ASP A 86 -0.33 -14.66 3.22
CA ASP A 86 -0.09 -14.35 4.63
C ASP A 86 -1.34 -13.74 5.27
N VAL A 87 -2.41 -14.54 5.30
CA VAL A 87 -3.76 -14.16 5.77
C VAL A 87 -3.73 -13.68 7.22
N VAL A 88 -2.85 -14.25 8.06
CA VAL A 88 -2.71 -13.87 9.47
C VAL A 88 -2.22 -12.43 9.58
N LYS A 89 -1.15 -12.06 8.86
CA LYS A 89 -0.68 -10.67 8.88
C LYS A 89 -1.64 -9.73 8.13
N ALA A 90 -2.28 -10.19 7.06
CA ALA A 90 -3.30 -9.41 6.35
C ALA A 90 -4.43 -9.00 7.29
N ARG A 91 -4.98 -9.96 8.05
CA ARG A 91 -6.02 -9.70 9.07
C ARG A 91 -5.56 -8.67 10.09
N ARG A 92 -4.33 -8.78 10.60
CA ARG A 92 -3.78 -7.81 11.56
C ARG A 92 -3.78 -6.37 10.99
N TRP A 93 -3.34 -6.19 9.75
CA TRP A 93 -3.27 -4.87 9.14
C TRP A 93 -4.64 -4.30 8.77
N PHE A 94 -5.56 -5.12 8.25
CA PHE A 94 -6.94 -4.69 8.05
C PHE A 94 -7.63 -4.33 9.37
N SER A 95 -7.35 -5.05 10.47
CA SER A 95 -7.87 -4.71 11.80
C SER A 95 -7.39 -3.33 12.25
N LEU A 96 -6.11 -2.99 12.05
CA LEU A 96 -5.60 -1.64 12.37
C LEU A 96 -6.29 -0.54 11.57
N VAL A 97 -6.61 -0.79 10.29
CA VAL A 97 -7.38 0.14 9.47
C VAL A 97 -8.79 0.30 10.03
N ALA A 98 -9.49 -0.81 10.31
CA ALA A 98 -10.86 -0.79 10.82
C ALA A 98 -10.97 -0.19 12.23
N GLU A 99 -9.97 -0.36 13.09
CA GLU A 99 -9.90 0.26 14.41
C GLU A 99 -9.77 1.80 14.31
N ALA A 100 -9.02 2.28 13.31
CA ALA A 100 -8.85 3.71 13.08
C ALA A 100 -10.07 4.34 12.37
N ASP A 101 -10.60 3.65 11.36
CA ASP A 101 -11.78 4.07 10.60
C ASP A 101 -12.49 2.83 9.99
N PRO A 102 -13.60 2.36 10.58
CA PRO A 102 -14.37 1.24 10.05
C PRO A 102 -14.99 1.51 8.67
N GLY A 103 -15.17 2.78 8.28
CA GLY A 103 -15.72 3.20 6.99
C GLY A 103 -14.66 3.33 5.90
N PHE A 104 -13.40 3.05 6.21
CA PHE A 104 -12.31 3.19 5.25
C PHE A 104 -12.35 2.09 4.18
N ALA A 105 -12.62 2.50 2.94
CA ALA A 105 -12.80 1.60 1.79
C ALA A 105 -13.82 0.48 2.12
N ASP A 106 -13.47 -0.77 1.86
CA ASP A 106 -14.27 -1.96 2.15
C ASP A 106 -13.67 -2.81 3.28
N VAL A 107 -12.91 -2.19 4.21
CA VAL A 107 -12.11 -2.92 5.21
C VAL A 107 -12.91 -3.94 6.03
N THR A 108 -14.16 -3.63 6.38
CA THR A 108 -15.01 -4.55 7.14
C THR A 108 -15.46 -5.77 6.34
N ASP A 109 -15.57 -5.65 5.01
CA ASP A 109 -15.87 -6.77 4.12
C ASP A 109 -14.62 -7.64 3.93
N ARG A 110 -13.44 -7.02 3.75
CA ARG A 110 -12.15 -7.74 3.68
C ARG A 110 -11.88 -8.56 4.97
N LEU A 111 -12.14 -8.01 6.16
CA LEU A 111 -11.99 -8.76 7.42
C LEU A 111 -12.95 -9.95 7.55
N ARG A 112 -14.16 -9.83 7.01
CA ARG A 112 -15.15 -10.91 6.99
C ARG A 112 -14.76 -12.03 6.01
N SER A 113 -14.12 -11.71 4.89
CA SER A 113 -13.68 -12.73 3.93
C SER A 113 -12.49 -13.55 4.42
N LEU A 114 -11.56 -12.96 5.18
CA LEU A 114 -10.36 -13.65 5.71
C LEU A 114 -10.66 -14.65 6.86
N GLY A 115 -11.91 -14.83 7.25
CA GLY A 115 -12.32 -15.68 8.39
C GLY A 115 -13.00 -16.98 7.98
N ARG A 116 -12.99 -17.29 6.69
CA ARG A 116 -13.52 -18.52 6.10
C ARG A 116 -12.37 -19.41 5.69
#